data_AF-A0A6I4HT56-F1
#
_entry.id   AF-A0A6I4HT56-F1
#
_cell.length_a   1.000
_cell.length_b   1.000
_cell.length_c   1.000
_cell.angle_alpha   90.00
_cell.angle_beta   90.00
_cell.angle_gamma   90.00
#
_symmetry.space_group_name_H-M   'P 1'
#
loop_
_entity.id
_entity.type
_entity.pdbx_description
1 polymer ?
#
loop_
_entity_poly.entity_id
_entity_poly.type
_entity_poly.pdbx_seq_one_letter_code
_entity_poly.pdbx_strand_id
1 'polypeptide(L)'
;ANHIAKKNPGFDSVCDLVNMDPCNKEYYFAQIDVSEVWGVGRKHSKKLQAMGINTVLDLACAEPREMQKKFSIVMVRTIYELQSISCIEIEHTPPSKKQIVASRSFGGRVTE
;
A
#
# COMPACT_ATOMS: atom_id res chain seq x y z
N ALA A 1 7.26 -2.38 5.96
CA ALA A 1 8.00 -3.17 6.95
C ALA A 1 8.38 -4.55 6.39
N ASN A 2 7.42 -5.43 6.12
CA ASN A 2 7.70 -6.82 5.69
C ASN A 2 8.56 -6.93 4.43
N HIS A 3 8.32 -6.08 3.43
CA HIS A 3 9.15 -6.06 2.22
C HIS A 3 10.62 -5.79 2.57
N ILE A 4 10.90 -4.75 3.36
CA ILE A 4 12.26 -4.39 3.82
C ILE A 4 12.87 -5.54 4.61
N ALA A 5 12.13 -6.07 5.59
CA ALA A 5 12.60 -7.14 6.47
C ALA A 5 13.04 -8.40 5.72
N LYS A 6 12.32 -8.77 4.65
CA LYS A 6 12.59 -9.99 3.86
C LYS A 6 13.62 -9.78 2.77
N LYS A 7 13.76 -8.56 2.24
CA LYS A 7 14.69 -8.25 1.15
C LYS A 7 16.09 -7.85 1.62
N ASN A 8 16.24 -7.52 2.89
CA ASN A 8 17.50 -7.08 3.48
C ASN A 8 17.91 -8.04 4.60
N PRO A 9 18.95 -8.88 4.39
CA PRO A 9 19.39 -9.88 5.37
C PRO A 9 19.74 -9.30 6.75
N GLY A 10 20.18 -8.04 6.82
CA GLY A 10 20.57 -7.38 8.06
C GLY A 10 19.42 -7.09 9.05
N PHE A 11 18.17 -7.39 8.68
CA PHE A 11 17.01 -7.22 9.56
C PHE A 11 16.55 -8.52 10.24
N ASP A 12 17.20 -9.66 10.00
CA ASP A 12 16.80 -10.96 10.57
C ASP A 12 15.28 -11.24 10.45
N SER A 13 14.70 -10.87 9.29
CA SER A 13 13.26 -10.99 8.98
C SER A 13 12.30 -10.11 9.79
N VAL A 14 12.79 -9.19 10.63
CA VAL A 14 11.97 -8.25 11.41
C VAL A 14 12.42 -6.81 11.17
N CYS A 15 11.51 -5.93 10.75
CA CYS A 15 11.81 -4.52 10.51
C CYS A 15 10.83 -3.64 11.29
N ASP A 16 11.34 -2.95 12.30
CA ASP A 16 10.62 -1.91 13.04
C ASP A 16 10.80 -0.57 12.31
N LEU A 17 9.76 -0.10 11.64
CA LEU A 17 9.74 1.19 10.96
C LEU A 17 9.39 2.37 11.87
N VAL A 18 8.88 2.11 13.08
CA VAL A 18 8.43 3.15 14.02
C VAL A 18 9.65 3.76 14.72
N ASN A 19 10.57 2.90 15.16
CA ASN A 19 11.79 3.31 15.85
C ASN A 19 13.01 3.48 14.92
N MET A 20 12.81 3.34 13.61
CA MET A 20 13.87 3.52 12.61
C MET A 20 14.23 5.01 12.48
N ASP A 21 15.53 5.30 12.37
CA ASP A 21 16.01 6.63 12.02
C ASP A 21 15.32 7.14 10.73
N PRO A 22 14.84 8.40 10.70
CA PRO A 22 14.14 8.94 9.54
C PRO A 22 14.92 8.87 8.24
N CYS A 23 16.23 9.11 8.27
CA CYS A 23 17.07 9.06 7.06
C CYS A 23 17.16 7.63 6.51
N ASN A 24 17.28 6.65 7.40
CA ASN A 24 17.24 5.23 7.03
C ASN A 24 15.86 4.84 6.47
N LYS A 25 14.76 5.31 7.09
CA LYS A 25 13.39 5.06 6.61
C LYS A 25 13.20 5.61 5.19
N GLU A 26 13.60 6.85 4.95
CA GLU A 26 13.55 7.48 3.63
C GLU A 26 14.42 6.75 2.60
N TYR A 27 15.63 6.34 2.99
CA TYR A 27 16.52 5.54 2.14
C TYR A 27 15.84 4.26 1.65
N TYR A 28 15.22 3.49 2.54
CA TYR A 28 14.50 2.29 2.13
C TYR A 28 13.24 2.62 1.31
N PHE A 29 12.49 3.65 1.68
CA PHE A 29 11.27 4.04 0.95
C PHE A 29 11.57 4.49 -0.48
N ALA A 30 12.74 5.10 -0.72
CA ALA A 30 13.18 5.51 -2.06
C ALA A 30 13.50 4.31 -2.98
N GLN A 31 13.76 3.13 -2.43
CA GLN A 31 14.15 1.94 -3.19
C GLN A 31 12.99 1.00 -3.48
N ILE A 32 11.85 1.21 -2.84
CA ILE A 32 10.69 0.32 -2.93
C ILE A 32 9.72 0.91 -3.95
N ASP A 33 9.30 0.11 -4.93
CA ASP A 33 8.29 0.51 -5.91
C ASP A 33 6.94 0.80 -5.21
N VAL A 34 6.24 1.83 -5.69
CA VAL A 34 4.95 2.26 -5.12
C VAL A 34 3.88 1.16 -5.11
N SER A 35 3.99 0.15 -5.98
CA SER A 35 3.08 -1.00 -6.03
C SER A 35 3.21 -1.96 -4.85
N GLU A 36 4.29 -1.88 -4.07
CA GLU A 36 4.48 -2.68 -2.86
C GLU A 36 3.67 -2.13 -1.67
N VAL A 37 3.09 -0.93 -1.80
CA VAL A 37 2.20 -0.38 -0.79
C VAL A 37 0.86 -1.13 -0.82
N TRP A 38 0.47 -1.67 0.33
CA TRP A 38 -0.82 -2.34 0.48
C TRP A 38 -1.98 -1.41 0.08
N GLY A 39 -2.87 -1.89 -0.80
CA GLY A 39 -3.96 -1.09 -1.36
C GLY A 39 -3.62 -0.38 -2.68
N VAL A 40 -2.35 -0.36 -3.10
CA VAL A 40 -1.93 0.17 -4.41
C VAL A 40 -1.89 -0.96 -5.44
N GLY A 41 -3.05 -1.27 -6.03
CA GLY A 41 -3.16 -2.27 -7.10
C GLY A 41 -2.64 -1.79 -8.46
N ARG A 42 -2.57 -2.71 -9.44
CA ARG A 42 -2.03 -2.48 -10.80
C ARG A 42 -2.53 -1.21 -11.50
N LYS A 43 -3.82 -0.89 -11.38
CA LYS A 43 -4.40 0.33 -12.00
C LYS A 43 -3.92 1.61 -11.31
N HIS A 44 -3.80 1.58 -9.98
CA HIS A 44 -3.30 2.71 -9.20
C HIS A 44 -1.81 2.91 -9.41
N SER A 45 -1.00 1.84 -9.33
CA SER A 45 0.44 1.89 -9.62
C SER A 45 0.73 2.52 -10.99
N LYS A 46 0.07 2.08 -12.07
CA LYS A 46 0.23 2.69 -13.41
C LYS A 46 -0.10 4.18 -13.43
N LYS A 47 -1.17 4.60 -12.76
CA LYS A 47 -1.59 6.01 -12.72
C LYS A 47 -0.60 6.85 -11.91
N LEU A 48 -0.08 6.32 -10.80
CA LEU A 48 0.94 6.97 -9.96
C LEU A 48 2.25 7.15 -10.73
N GLN A 49 2.73 6.10 -11.39
CA GLN A 49 3.94 6.15 -12.22
C GLN A 49 3.80 7.16 -13.37
N ALA A 50 2.63 7.22 -14.01
CA ALA A 50 2.34 8.25 -15.03
C ALA A 50 2.34 9.69 -14.47
N MET A 51 2.20 9.86 -13.16
CA MET A 51 2.32 11.15 -12.45
C MET A 51 3.74 11.40 -11.92
N GLY A 52 4.70 10.51 -12.19
CA GLY A 52 6.07 10.59 -11.67
C GLY A 52 6.25 10.02 -10.27
N ILE A 53 5.23 9.38 -9.69
CA ILE A 53 5.28 8.75 -8.37
C ILE A 53 5.63 7.27 -8.59
N ASN A 54 6.90 6.92 -8.43
CA ASN A 54 7.41 5.59 -8.71
C ASN A 54 7.75 4.80 -7.44
N THR A 55 8.12 5.50 -6.38
CA THR A 55 8.59 4.89 -5.13
C THR A 55 7.62 5.11 -3.98
N VAL A 56 7.79 4.35 -2.89
CA VAL A 56 7.06 4.58 -1.64
C VAL A 56 7.36 5.97 -1.08
N LEU A 57 8.60 6.44 -1.20
CA LEU A 57 8.99 7.79 -0.78
C LEU A 57 8.25 8.87 -1.57
N ASP A 58 8.18 8.74 -2.90
CA ASP A 58 7.44 9.69 -3.74
C ASP A 58 5.97 9.80 -3.31
N LEU A 59 5.36 8.67 -2.98
CA LEU A 59 3.97 8.65 -2.51
C LEU A 59 3.84 9.28 -1.13
N ALA A 60 4.78 9.02 -0.22
CA ALA A 60 4.80 9.64 1.12
C ALA A 60 5.00 11.16 1.07
N CYS A 61 5.74 11.66 0.08
CA CYS A 61 5.96 13.10 -0.15
C CYS A 61 4.83 13.77 -0.95
N ALA A 62 3.88 13.01 -1.51
CA ALA A 62 2.79 13.55 -2.30
C ALA A 62 1.82 14.37 -1.44
N GLU A 63 1.30 15.48 -1.98
CA GLU A 63 0.38 16.35 -1.26
C GLU A 63 -1.03 15.68 -1.15
N PRO A 64 -1.56 15.45 0.07
CA PRO A 64 -2.78 14.68 0.26
C PRO A 64 -4.03 15.26 -0.43
N ARG A 65 -4.18 16.59 -0.51
CA ARG A 65 -5.38 17.23 -1.12
C ARG A 65 -5.40 17.05 -2.64
N GLU A 66 -4.26 17.15 -3.31
CA GLU A 66 -4.11 16.87 -4.74
C GLU A 66 -4.34 15.39 -5.04
N MET A 67 -3.91 14.51 -4.15
CA MET A 67 -4.16 13.08 -4.25
C MET A 67 -5.64 12.73 -4.05
N GLN A 68 -6.34 13.44 -3.15
CA GLN A 68 -7.79 13.29 -2.97
C GLN A 68 -8.59 13.61 -4.24
N LYS A 69 -8.18 14.62 -5.02
CA LYS A 69 -8.84 14.98 -6.28
C LYS A 69 -8.70 13.91 -7.35
N LYS A 70 -7.62 13.10 -7.31
CA LYS A 70 -7.26 12.13 -8.35
C LYS A 70 -7.55 10.68 -7.95
N PHE A 71 -7.69 10.39 -6.66
CA PHE A 71 -7.84 9.05 -6.09
C PHE A 71 -8.95 9.03 -5.02
N SER A 72 -9.04 7.94 -4.25
CA SER A 72 -10.01 7.80 -3.17
C SER A 72 -9.48 8.36 -1.85
N ILE A 73 -10.37 8.55 -0.88
CA ILE A 73 -9.99 8.86 0.51
C ILE A 73 -9.08 7.79 1.13
N VAL A 74 -9.14 6.54 0.63
CA VAL A 74 -8.27 5.46 1.08
C VAL A 74 -6.82 5.75 0.71
N MET A 75 -6.56 6.23 -0.52
CA MET A 75 -5.21 6.63 -0.95
C MET A 75 -4.65 7.75 -0.06
N VAL A 76 -5.49 8.72 0.30
CA VAL A 76 -5.12 9.82 1.19
C VAL A 76 -4.73 9.29 2.59
N ARG A 77 -5.52 8.38 3.15
CA ARG A 77 -5.19 7.72 4.43
C ARG A 77 -3.89 6.94 4.35
N THR A 78 -3.64 6.23 3.24
CA THR A 78 -2.36 5.55 3.01
C THR A 78 -1.17 6.52 3.02
N ILE A 79 -1.30 7.70 2.40
CA ILE A 79 -0.25 8.73 2.44
C ILE A 79 -0.01 9.19 3.89
N TYR A 80 -1.08 9.48 4.65
CA TYR A 80 -0.96 9.85 6.05
C TYR A 80 -0.27 8.78 6.90
N GLU A 81 -0.60 7.50 6.72
CA GLU A 81 0.09 6.39 7.39
C GLU A 81 1.58 6.35 7.07
N LEU A 82 1.96 6.54 5.81
CA LEU A 82 3.38 6.60 5.41
C LEU A 82 4.11 7.77 6.07
N GLN A 83 3.40 8.88 6.30
CA GLN A 83 3.83 10.07 7.04
C GLN A 83 3.75 9.91 8.57
N SER A 84 3.51 8.69 9.07
CA SER A 84 3.39 8.37 10.50
C SER A 84 2.16 8.99 11.19
N ILE A 85 1.11 9.35 10.44
CA ILE A 85 -0.18 9.82 10.95
C ILE A 85 -1.18 8.66 10.88
N SER A 86 -1.47 8.06 12.04
CA SER A 86 -2.42 6.95 12.15
C SER A 86 -3.83 7.37 11.73
N CYS A 87 -4.39 6.67 10.75
CA CYS A 87 -5.65 6.92 10.05
C CYS A 87 -6.44 5.63 9.76
N ILE A 88 -5.79 4.47 9.78
CA ILE A 88 -6.38 3.15 9.52
C ILE A 88 -6.40 2.39 10.84
N GLU A 89 -7.59 2.28 11.43
CA GLU A 89 -7.76 1.53 12.67
C GLU A 89 -7.51 0.03 12.46
N ILE A 90 -6.89 -0.59 13.46
CA ILE A 90 -6.75 -2.04 13.51
C ILE A 90 -8.11 -2.63 13.86
N GLU A 91 -8.65 -3.45 12.97
CA GLU A 91 -9.90 -4.16 13.21
C GLU A 91 -9.67 -5.30 14.22
N HIS A 92 -10.16 -5.12 15.45
CA HIS A 92 -9.98 -6.11 16.53
C HIS A 92 -10.89 -7.34 16.41
N THR A 93 -12.05 -7.18 15.76
CA THR A 93 -13.01 -8.26 15.55
C THR A 93 -13.59 -8.12 14.13
N PRO A 94 -13.49 -9.15 13.28
CA PRO A 94 -14.07 -9.07 11.95
C PRO A 94 -15.59 -8.92 12.06
N PRO A 95 -16.21 -8.01 11.28
CA PRO A 95 -17.65 -7.80 11.31
C PRO A 95 -18.37 -9.06 10.86
N SER A 96 -19.60 -9.24 11.36
CA SER A 96 -20.44 -10.35 10.94
C SER A 96 -20.51 -10.44 9.42
N LYS A 97 -20.26 -11.63 8.89
CA LYS A 97 -20.22 -11.89 7.45
C LYS A 97 -21.53 -11.47 6.80
N LYS A 98 -21.49 -10.44 5.95
CA LYS A 98 -22.69 -9.85 5.33
C LYS A 98 -23.26 -10.69 4.19
N GLN A 99 -22.43 -11.52 3.53
CA GLN A 99 -22.83 -12.32 2.36
C GLN A 99 -22.06 -13.65 2.29
N ILE A 100 -22.74 -14.71 1.83
CA ILE A 100 -22.13 -15.98 1.42
C ILE A 100 -22.41 -16.14 -0.08
N VAL A 101 -21.36 -16.29 -0.89
CA VAL A 101 -21.47 -16.40 -2.35
C VAL A 101 -20.78 -17.66 -2.81
N ALA A 102 -21.45 -18.43 -3.66
CA ALA A 102 -20.84 -19.47 -4.48
C ALA A 102 -20.84 -18.99 -5.93
N SER A 103 -19.66 -18.70 -6.48
CA SER A 103 -19.51 -18.29 -7.88
C SER A 103 -18.68 -19.33 -8.64
N ARG A 104 -19.05 -19.61 -9.88
CA ARG A 104 -18.26 -20.46 -10.79
C ARG A 104 -17.88 -19.63 -12.00
N SER A 105 -16.58 -19.47 -12.22
CA SER A 105 -16.04 -18.81 -13.42
C SER A 105 -15.55 -19.89 -14.37
N PHE A 106 -15.97 -19.82 -15.64
CA PHE A 106 -15.53 -20.74 -16.69
C PHE A 106 -14.63 -19.98 -17.66
N GLY A 107 -13.51 -20.60 -18.06
CA GLY A 107 -12.56 -20.02 -19.00
C GLY A 107 -13.04 -19.99 -20.46
N GLY A 108 -14.21 -20.56 -20.73
CA GLY A 108 -14.86 -20.62 -22.03
C GLY A 108 -16.37 -20.69 -21.88
N ARG A 109 -17.08 -20.53 -22.99
CA ARG A 109 -18.54 -20.61 -23.01
C ARG A 109 -18.97 -22.04 -22.66
N VAL A 110 -19.84 -22.18 -21.66
CA VAL A 110 -20.46 -23.47 -21.31
C VAL A 110 -21.50 -23.80 -22.38
N THR A 111 -21.38 -24.99 -22.98
CA THR A 111 -22.36 -25.59 -23.90
C THR A 111 -23.00 -26.80 -23.25
N GLU A 112 -24.18 -27.20 -23.72
CA GLU A 112 -24.89 -28.41 -23.27
C GLU A 112 -24.11 -29.70 -23.58
#